data_AF-A0A7V6JKP9-F1
#
_entry.id   AF-A0A7V6JKP9-F1
#
_cell.length_a   1.000
_cell.length_b   1.000
_cell.length_c   1.000
_cell.angle_alpha   90.00
_cell.angle_beta   90.00
_cell.angle_gamma   90.00
#
_symmetry.space_group_name_H-M   'P 1'
#
loop_
_entity.id
_entity.type
_entity.pdbx_description
1 polymer ?
#
loop_
_entity_poly.entity_id
_entity_poly.type
_entity_poly.pdbx_seq_one_letter_code
_entity_poly.pdbx_strand_id
1 'polypeptide(L)'
;MEGFLRLGFFSMAEKITETLSGSFAYILTGAVIVAIWIYFLFLVPRKQKRYNKLSDYLLDVLNFEVMLGSGLAKILYIAFAIVLVVVGIVAMFVTNFFIGLLGTLILEIILRVLFEIFMVIFSIQTNVITIREKIEKRRDAYYYEDE
;
A
#
# COMPACT_ATOMS: atom_id res chain seq x y z
N MET A 1 -13.89 6.63 -32.21
CA MET A 1 -14.37 5.62 -31.23
C MET A 1 -13.83 5.86 -29.81
N GLU A 2 -12.69 6.53 -29.62
CA GLU A 2 -12.14 6.83 -28.27
C GLU A 2 -13.01 7.80 -27.43
N GLY A 3 -13.71 8.74 -28.07
CA GLY A 3 -14.56 9.71 -27.37
C GLY A 3 -15.80 9.11 -26.70
N PHE A 4 -16.39 8.06 -27.26
CA PHE A 4 -17.60 7.42 -26.74
C PHE A 4 -17.30 6.53 -25.53
N LEU A 5 -16.15 5.84 -25.56
CA LEU A 5 -15.65 5.06 -24.41
C LEU A 5 -15.30 6.00 -23.25
N ARG A 6 -14.57 7.11 -23.50
CA ARG A 6 -14.27 8.10 -22.46
C ARG A 6 -15.55 8.67 -21.84
N LEU A 7 -16.53 9.09 -22.63
CA LEU A 7 -17.79 9.60 -22.08
C LEU A 7 -18.55 8.55 -21.25
N GLY A 8 -18.56 7.29 -21.69
CA GLY A 8 -19.22 6.20 -20.98
C GLY A 8 -18.57 5.86 -19.63
N PHE A 9 -17.23 5.82 -19.58
CA PHE A 9 -16.49 5.55 -18.33
C PHE A 9 -16.65 6.69 -17.31
N PHE A 10 -16.57 7.95 -17.72
CA PHE A 10 -16.75 9.08 -16.80
C PHE A 10 -18.18 9.14 -16.26
N SER A 11 -19.19 8.93 -17.11
CA SER A 11 -20.59 8.88 -16.66
C SER A 11 -20.85 7.73 -15.69
N MET A 12 -20.22 6.56 -15.89
CA MET A 12 -20.30 5.45 -14.93
C MET A 12 -19.61 5.78 -13.61
N ALA A 13 -18.41 6.36 -13.66
CA ALA A 13 -17.68 6.76 -12.47
C ALA A 13 -18.48 7.78 -11.65
N GLU A 14 -19.14 8.72 -12.33
CA GLU A 14 -20.02 9.71 -11.71
C GLU A 14 -21.21 9.05 -11.01
N LYS A 15 -21.89 8.11 -11.67
CA LYS A 15 -23.00 7.33 -11.05
C LYS A 15 -22.56 6.51 -9.83
N ILE A 16 -21.40 5.85 -9.91
CA ILE A 16 -20.85 5.07 -8.80
C ILE A 16 -20.49 6.00 -7.64
N THR A 17 -19.86 7.14 -7.94
CA THR A 17 -19.46 8.13 -6.93
C THR A 17 -20.67 8.78 -6.27
N GLU A 18 -21.72 9.09 -7.03
CA GLU A 18 -22.98 9.64 -6.51
C GLU A 18 -23.65 8.63 -5.57
N THR A 19 -23.75 7.37 -5.99
CA THR A 19 -24.32 6.27 -5.18
C THR A 19 -23.52 6.05 -3.88
N LEU A 20 -22.20 6.19 -3.94
CA LEU A 20 -21.31 5.99 -2.81
C LEU A 20 -21.11 7.25 -1.97
N SER A 21 -21.47 8.44 -2.43
CA SER A 21 -21.10 9.72 -1.82
C SER A 21 -21.40 9.79 -0.32
N GLY A 22 -22.57 9.32 0.12
CA GLY A 22 -22.94 9.27 1.54
C GLY A 22 -22.27 8.15 2.34
N SER A 23 -21.81 7.08 1.68
CA SER A 23 -21.24 5.88 2.31
C SER A 23 -19.71 5.79 2.19
N PHE A 24 -19.09 6.58 1.32
CA PHE A 24 -17.69 6.47 0.93
C PHE A 24 -16.74 6.71 2.12
N ALA A 25 -17.06 7.69 2.97
CA ALA A 25 -16.29 7.97 4.18
C ALA A 25 -16.25 6.75 5.13
N TYR A 26 -17.37 6.05 5.29
CA TYR A 26 -17.43 4.84 6.11
C TYR A 26 -16.68 3.66 5.48
N ILE A 27 -16.78 3.50 4.15
CA ILE A 27 -16.04 2.48 3.40
C ILE A 27 -14.53 2.71 3.54
N LEU A 28 -14.09 3.95 3.35
CA LEU A 28 -12.67 4.32 3.46
C LEU A 28 -12.16 4.09 4.90
N THR A 29 -12.91 4.56 5.89
CA THR A 29 -12.52 4.40 7.31
C THR A 29 -12.48 2.92 7.71
N GLY A 30 -13.49 2.14 7.31
CA GLY A 30 -13.53 0.70 7.56
C GLY A 30 -12.38 -0.04 6.88
N ALA A 31 -12.08 0.30 5.62
CA ALA A 31 -10.98 -0.30 4.88
C ALA A 31 -9.62 -0.03 5.54
N VAL A 32 -9.39 1.18 6.07
CA VAL A 32 -8.17 1.51 6.81
C VAL A 32 -8.06 0.69 8.09
N ILE A 33 -9.14 0.57 8.87
CA ILE A 33 -9.14 -0.24 10.10
C ILE A 33 -8.81 -1.70 9.79
N VAL A 34 -9.48 -2.27 8.78
CA VAL A 34 -9.25 -3.66 8.35
C VAL A 34 -7.82 -3.84 7.82
N ALA A 35 -7.29 -2.89 7.04
CA ALA A 35 -5.93 -2.95 6.53
C ALA A 35 -4.88 -2.94 7.65
N ILE A 36 -5.09 -2.10 8.68
CA ILE A 36 -4.24 -2.09 9.87
C ILE A 36 -4.32 -3.45 10.57
N TRP A 37 -5.52 -4.00 10.78
CA TRP A 37 -5.69 -5.32 11.37
C TRP A 37 -4.98 -6.43 10.58
N ILE A 38 -5.16 -6.47 9.25
CA ILE A 38 -4.51 -7.45 8.38
C ILE A 38 -2.98 -7.30 8.46
N TYR A 39 -2.47 -6.06 8.46
CA TYR A 39 -1.03 -5.83 8.57
C TYR A 39 -0.47 -6.38 9.89
N PHE A 40 -1.10 -6.06 11.02
CA PHE A 40 -0.67 -6.53 12.33
C PHE A 40 -0.83 -8.05 12.50
N LEU A 41 -1.89 -8.66 11.95
CA LEU A 41 -2.17 -10.09 12.10
C LEU A 41 -1.32 -10.98 11.17
N PHE A 42 -1.19 -10.59 9.89
CA PHE A 42 -0.60 -11.44 8.85
C PHE A 42 0.79 -10.98 8.41
N LEU A 43 1.09 -9.68 8.45
CA LEU A 43 2.26 -9.11 7.79
C LEU A 43 3.41 -8.77 8.73
N VAL A 44 3.15 -8.65 10.04
CA VAL A 44 4.20 -8.56 11.05
C VAL A 44 4.96 -9.88 11.04
N PRO A 45 6.22 -9.90 10.55
CA PRO A 45 7.04 -11.07 10.71
C PRO A 45 7.24 -11.25 12.21
N ARG A 46 7.08 -12.48 12.72
CA ARG A 46 7.57 -12.88 14.05
C ARG A 46 9.10 -12.72 14.06
N LYS A 47 9.60 -11.49 14.08
CA LYS A 47 11.02 -11.20 14.17
C LYS A 47 11.48 -11.74 15.52
N GLN A 48 12.52 -12.57 15.50
CA GLN A 48 13.23 -13.13 16.65
C GLN A 48 13.85 -12.06 17.60
N LYS A 49 13.61 -10.77 17.38
CA LYS A 49 13.91 -9.73 18.37
C LYS A 49 12.80 -9.73 19.40
N ARG A 50 13.12 -10.24 20.58
CA ARG A 50 12.27 -10.17 21.78
C ARG A 50 12.18 -8.69 22.20
N TYR A 51 11.29 -7.93 21.58
CA TYR A 51 10.93 -6.61 22.10
C TYR A 51 10.25 -6.86 23.45
N ASN A 52 10.91 -6.49 24.55
CA ASN A 52 10.41 -6.74 25.91
C ASN A 52 9.18 -5.89 26.25
N LYS A 53 8.83 -4.90 25.42
CA LYS A 53 7.67 -4.03 25.58
C LYS A 53 7.04 -3.68 24.22
N LEU A 54 5.70 -3.61 24.17
CA LEU A 54 4.95 -3.14 23.01
C LEU A 54 5.30 -1.69 22.63
N SER A 55 5.74 -0.87 23.59
CA SER A 55 6.17 0.52 23.36
C SER A 55 7.40 0.62 22.47
N ASP A 56 8.38 -0.27 22.65
CA ASP A 56 9.63 -0.24 21.86
C ASP A 56 9.34 -0.70 20.42
N TYR A 57 8.40 -1.62 20.26
CA TYR A 57 7.88 -2.00 18.96
C TYR A 57 7.11 -0.86 18.29
N LEU A 58 6.23 -0.16 19.02
CA LEU A 58 5.49 0.99 18.49
C LEU A 58 6.42 2.13 18.09
N LEU A 59 7.50 2.39 18.83
CA LEU A 59 8.49 3.42 18.49
C LEU A 59 9.33 3.05 17.27
N ASP A 60 9.74 1.78 17.14
CA ASP A 60 10.48 1.28 15.97
C ASP A 60 9.58 1.24 14.73
N VAL A 61 8.30 0.88 14.91
CA VAL A 61 7.28 0.95 13.86
C VAL A 61 6.93 2.40 13.52
N LEU A 62 6.83 3.34 14.47
CA LEU A 62 6.59 4.77 14.20
C LEU A 62 7.82 5.53 13.69
N ASN A 63 9.00 4.89 13.62
CA ASN A 63 10.17 5.53 13.05
C ASN A 63 9.93 5.79 11.56
N PHE A 64 9.64 7.05 11.23
CA PHE A 64 9.12 7.48 9.93
C PHE A 64 9.99 7.02 8.76
N GLU A 65 11.31 6.99 8.91
CA GLU A 65 12.24 6.61 7.84
C GLU A 65 12.08 5.14 7.42
N VAL A 66 11.90 4.23 8.38
CA VAL A 66 11.74 2.78 8.13
C VAL A 66 10.28 2.42 7.86
N MET A 67 9.33 3.12 8.49
CA MET A 67 7.90 2.89 8.34
C MET A 67 7.38 3.34 6.97
N LEU A 68 7.78 4.54 6.51
CA LEU A 68 7.31 5.11 5.24
C LEU A 68 7.72 4.23 4.06
N GLY A 69 8.88 3.58 4.13
CA GLY A 69 9.44 2.83 3.00
C GLY A 69 8.84 1.44 2.74
N SER A 70 8.38 0.70 3.77
CA SER A 70 7.92 -0.69 3.54
C SER A 70 6.68 -1.12 4.30
N GLY A 71 6.43 -0.57 5.50
CA GLY A 71 5.26 -0.91 6.30
C GLY A 71 4.03 -0.15 5.84
N LEU A 72 4.14 1.18 5.79
CA LEU A 72 3.03 2.06 5.43
C LEU A 72 2.56 1.83 3.99
N ALA A 73 3.48 1.68 3.04
CA ALA A 73 3.14 1.40 1.64
C ALA A 73 2.31 0.11 1.48
N LYS A 74 2.60 -0.94 2.27
CA LYS A 74 1.84 -2.19 2.26
C LYS A 74 0.45 -2.04 2.90
N ILE A 75 0.36 -1.34 4.04
CA ILE A 75 -0.93 -1.05 4.69
C ILE A 75 -1.81 -0.26 3.72
N LEU A 76 -1.23 0.77 3.08
CA LEU A 76 -1.92 1.62 2.14
C LEU A 76 -2.39 0.83 0.91
N TYR A 77 -1.55 -0.05 0.36
CA TYR A 77 -1.95 -0.96 -0.72
C TYR A 77 -3.17 -1.80 -0.34
N ILE A 78 -3.14 -2.46 0.83
CA ILE A 78 -4.24 -3.32 1.29
C ILE A 78 -5.51 -2.49 1.49
N ALA A 79 -5.40 -1.29 2.07
CA ALA A 79 -6.54 -0.39 2.27
C ALA A 79 -7.17 0.00 0.93
N PHE A 80 -6.36 0.43 -0.05
CA PHE A 80 -6.86 0.78 -1.38
C PHE A 80 -7.47 -0.42 -2.10
N ALA A 81 -6.85 -1.60 -2.03
CA ALA A 81 -7.40 -2.81 -2.64
C ALA A 81 -8.78 -3.18 -2.06
N ILE A 82 -8.95 -3.09 -0.74
CA ILE A 82 -10.26 -3.32 -0.11
C ILE A 82 -11.30 -2.31 -0.61
N VAL A 83 -10.94 -1.02 -0.67
CA VAL A 83 -11.84 0.02 -1.21
C VAL A 83 -12.21 -0.29 -2.64
N LEU A 84 -11.24 -0.64 -3.49
CA LEU A 84 -11.49 -0.97 -4.90
C LEU A 84 -12.39 -2.19 -5.07
N VAL A 85 -12.23 -3.23 -4.26
CA VAL A 85 -13.13 -4.39 -4.26
C VAL A 85 -14.55 -3.97 -3.92
N VAL A 86 -14.75 -3.18 -2.85
CA VAL A 86 -16.09 -2.72 -2.44
C VAL A 86 -16.72 -1.84 -3.52
N VAL A 87 -15.96 -0.88 -4.06
CA VAL A 87 -16.39 -0.01 -5.17
C VAL A 87 -16.72 -0.86 -6.41
N GLY A 88 -15.91 -1.88 -6.69
CA GLY A 88 -16.10 -2.79 -7.81
C GLY A 88 -17.37 -3.62 -7.72
N ILE A 89 -17.69 -4.13 -6.53
CA ILE A 89 -18.97 -4.80 -6.27
C ILE A 89 -20.13 -3.84 -6.55
N VAL A 90 -20.08 -2.61 -6.05
CA VAL A 90 -21.12 -1.61 -6.29
C VAL A 90 -21.23 -1.29 -7.80
N ALA A 91 -20.11 -1.19 -8.50
CA ALA A 91 -20.07 -0.95 -9.93
C ALA A 91 -20.79 -2.03 -10.74
N MET A 92 -20.73 -3.31 -10.32
CA MET A 92 -21.45 -4.41 -10.97
C MET A 92 -22.98 -4.24 -10.89
N PHE A 93 -23.50 -3.63 -9.81
CA PHE A 93 -24.93 -3.40 -9.62
C PHE A 93 -25.43 -2.09 -10.25
N VAL A 94 -24.62 -1.03 -10.24
CA VAL A 94 -25.03 0.30 -10.73
C VAL A 94 -24.95 0.42 -12.25
N THR A 95 -24.03 -0.32 -12.88
CA THR A 95 -23.72 -0.15 -14.30
C THR A 95 -24.19 -1.34 -15.13
N ASN A 96 -23.36 -2.38 -15.21
CA ASN A 96 -23.62 -3.68 -15.81
C ASN A 96 -22.61 -4.65 -15.22
N PHE A 97 -23.03 -5.88 -14.94
CA PHE A 97 -22.18 -6.88 -14.28
C PHE A 97 -20.80 -7.05 -14.96
N PHE A 98 -20.78 -7.25 -16.28
CA PHE A 98 -19.55 -7.46 -17.03
C PHE A 98 -18.64 -6.22 -17.08
N ILE A 99 -19.22 -5.03 -17.20
CA ILE A 99 -18.47 -3.78 -17.30
C ILE A 99 -17.90 -3.39 -15.93
N GLY A 100 -18.70 -3.53 -14.87
CA GLY A 100 -18.24 -3.35 -13.50
C GLY A 100 -17.13 -4.32 -13.13
N LEU A 101 -17.25 -5.60 -13.52
CA LEU A 101 -16.22 -6.61 -13.31
C LEU A 101 -14.93 -6.29 -14.07
N LEU A 102 -15.02 -5.98 -15.36
CA LEU A 102 -13.86 -5.64 -16.18
C LEU A 102 -13.15 -4.39 -15.65
N GLY A 103 -13.91 -3.35 -15.27
CA GLY A 103 -13.40 -2.13 -14.68
C GLY A 103 -12.67 -2.39 -13.35
N THR A 104 -13.25 -3.21 -12.49
CA THR A 104 -12.64 -3.59 -11.20
C THR A 104 -11.32 -4.34 -11.41
N LEU A 105 -11.30 -5.33 -12.32
CA LEU A 105 -10.10 -6.10 -12.63
C LEU A 105 -8.98 -5.21 -13.17
N ILE A 106 -9.29 -4.31 -14.11
CA ILE A 106 -8.31 -3.38 -14.67
C ILE A 106 -7.76 -2.45 -13.58
N LEU A 107 -8.63 -1.92 -12.71
CA LEU A 107 -8.24 -0.98 -11.67
C LEU A 107 -7.36 -1.65 -10.59
N GLU A 108 -7.64 -2.90 -10.24
CA GLU A 108 -6.80 -3.72 -9.35
C GLU A 108 -5.41 -4.00 -9.96
N ILE A 109 -5.34 -4.28 -11.27
CA ILE A 109 -4.06 -4.46 -11.97
C ILE A 109 -3.26 -3.16 -11.95
N ILE A 110 -3.90 -2.03 -12.26
CA ILE A 110 -3.26 -0.71 -12.23
C ILE A 110 -2.75 -0.40 -10.82
N LEU A 111 -3.58 -0.63 -9.79
CA LEU A 111 -3.20 -0.43 -8.39
C LEU A 111 -1.97 -1.28 -8.05
N ARG A 112 -1.96 -2.55 -8.45
CA ARG A 112 -0.83 -3.46 -8.21
C ARG A 112 0.47 -2.95 -8.83
N VAL A 113 0.43 -2.57 -10.10
CA VAL A 113 1.61 -2.06 -10.82
C VAL A 113 2.14 -0.79 -10.16
N LEU A 114 1.26 0.16 -9.79
CA LEU A 114 1.66 1.40 -9.12
C LEU A 114 2.36 1.13 -7.79
N PHE A 115 1.77 0.30 -6.93
CA PHE A 115 2.36 0.00 -5.62
C PHE A 115 3.65 -0.81 -5.71
N GLU A 116 3.78 -1.70 -6.70
CA GLU A 116 5.01 -2.44 -6.93
C GLU A 116 6.16 -1.50 -7.32
N ILE A 117 5.90 -0.51 -8.18
CA ILE A 117 6.88 0.52 -8.53
C ILE A 117 7.30 1.33 -7.28
N PHE A 118 6.35 1.79 -6.47
CA PHE A 118 6.67 2.51 -5.23
C PHE A 118 7.52 1.67 -4.27
N MET A 119 7.16 0.40 -4.07
CA MET A 119 7.90 -0.54 -3.23
C MET A 119 9.33 -0.79 -3.74
N VAL A 120 9.52 -0.89 -5.06
CA VAL A 120 10.85 -1.03 -5.67
C VAL A 120 11.70 0.21 -5.41
N ILE A 121 11.14 1.41 -5.54
CA ILE A 121 11.86 2.67 -5.27
C ILE A 121 12.32 2.72 -3.81
N PHE A 122 11.44 2.41 -2.85
CA PHE A 122 11.82 2.39 -1.44
C PHE A 122 12.87 1.31 -1.11
N SER A 123 12.79 0.16 -1.78
CA SER A 123 13.80 -0.91 -1.66
C SER A 123 15.17 -0.44 -2.15
N ILE A 124 15.22 0.29 -3.27
CA ILE A 124 16.48 0.86 -3.79
C ILE A 124 17.07 1.85 -2.79
N GLN A 125 16.29 2.77 -2.24
CA GLN A 125 16.76 3.72 -1.22
C GLN A 125 17.36 3.01 0.00
N THR A 126 16.63 2.01 0.52
CA THR A 126 17.07 1.21 1.67
C THR A 126 18.37 0.47 1.37
N ASN A 127 18.49 -0.12 0.17
CA ASN A 127 19.70 -0.83 -0.24
C ASN A 127 20.90 0.11 -0.40
N VAL A 128 20.71 1.30 -0.95
CA VAL A 128 21.79 2.30 -1.10
C VAL A 128 22.30 2.76 0.27
N ILE A 129 21.41 3.04 1.22
CA ILE A 129 21.79 3.39 2.60
C ILE A 129 22.58 2.25 3.24
N THR A 130 22.07 1.01 3.12
CA THR A 130 22.71 -0.19 3.67
C THR A 130 24.11 -0.41 3.07
N ILE A 131 24.30 -0.15 1.78
CA ILE A 131 25.61 -0.27 1.12
C ILE A 131 26.56 0.79 1.68
N ARG A 132 26.12 2.05 1.83
CA ARG A 132 26.94 3.14 2.38
C ARG A 132 27.43 2.81 3.78
N GLU A 133 26.55 2.36 4.67
CA GLU A 133 26.90 1.94 6.04
C GLU A 133 27.91 0.78 6.05
N LYS A 134 27.73 -0.22 5.17
CA LYS A 134 28.67 -1.35 5.06
C LYS A 134 30.05 -0.93 4.57
N ILE A 135 30.14 0.05 3.66
CA ILE A 135 31.40 0.58 3.15
C ILE A 135 32.12 1.35 4.26
N GLU A 136 31.41 2.18 5.01
CA GLU A 136 31.96 2.97 6.12
C GLU A 136 32.49 2.07 7.23
N LYS A 137 31.70 1.08 7.66
CA LYS A 137 32.13 0.10 8.67
C LYS A 137 33.36 -0.72 8.26
N ARG A 138 33.50 -1.06 6.97
CA ARG A 138 34.70 -1.74 6.47
C ARG A 138 35.91 -0.82 6.49
N ARG A 139 35.74 0.46 6.12
CA ARG A 139 36.81 1.45 6.15
C ARG A 139 37.33 1.65 7.57
N ASP A 140 36.44 1.79 8.53
CA ASP A 140 36.81 1.95 9.94
C ASP A 140 37.57 0.71 10.44
N ALA A 141 37.11 -0.50 10.09
CA ALA A 141 37.81 -1.73 10.45
C ALA A 141 39.25 -1.80 9.91
N TYR A 142 39.50 -1.34 8.67
CA TYR A 142 40.86 -1.27 8.12
C TYR A 142 41.74 -0.27 8.87
N TYR A 143 41.21 0.88 9.29
CA TYR A 143 41.98 1.88 10.03
C TYR A 143 42.44 1.41 11.41
N TYR A 144 41.72 0.48 12.06
CA TYR A 144 42.09 -0.08 13.36
C TYR A 144 42.97 -1.33 13.28
N GLU A 145 43.12 -1.96 12.11
CA GLU A 145 44.05 -3.09 11.90
C GLU A 145 45.48 -2.63 11.57
N ASP A 146 45.66 -1.36 11.16
CA ASP A 146 46.96 -0.75 10.81
C ASP A 146 47.63 0.06 11.97
N GLU A 147 47.02 0.11 13.17
CA GLU A 147 47.62 0.64 14.44
C GLU A 147 48.09 -0.49 15.37
#